data_AF-A0A0F9TT55-F1
#
_entry.id   AF-A0A0F9TT55-F1
#
_cell.length_a   1.000
_cell.length_b   1.000
_cell.length_c   1.000
_cell.angle_alpha   90.00
_cell.angle_beta   90.00
_cell.angle_gamma   90.00
#
_symmetry.space_group_name_H-M   'P 1'
#
loop_
_entity.id
_entity.type
_entity.pdbx_description
1 polymer ?
#
loop_
_entity_poly.entity_id
_entity_poly.type
_entity_poly.pdbx_seq_one_letter_code
_entity_poly.pdbx_strand_id
1 'polypeptide(L)' 'MPGKVKHIPENSISIIIKFQTAEERSGLMQDEEFQRCKGQLENISLRKGGIYESFTN' A
#
# COMPACT_ATOMS: atom_id res chain seq x y z
N MET A 1 14.56 -8.17 -17.52
CA MET A 1 13.77 -7.11 -18.17
C MET A 1 13.70 -5.93 -17.22
N PRO A 2 14.04 -4.69 -17.61
CA PRO A 2 13.87 -3.54 -16.73
C PRO A 2 12.37 -3.45 -16.44
N GLY A 3 11.99 -3.69 -15.18
CA GLY A 3 10.59 -3.64 -14.78
C GLY A 3 10.03 -2.26 -15.13
N LYS A 4 8.85 -2.22 -15.78
CA LYS A 4 8.16 -0.96 -16.07
C LYS A 4 8.04 -0.17 -14.77
N VAL A 5 8.78 0.92 -14.65
CA VAL A 5 8.64 1.85 -13.53
C VAL A 5 7.23 2.43 -13.65
N LYS A 6 6.33 2.08 -12.73
CA LYS A 6 5.01 2.70 -12.68
C LYS A 6 5.21 4.19 -12.38
N HIS A 7 4.68 5.05 -13.25
CA HIS A 7 4.67 6.49 -13.01
C HIS A 7 3.72 6.78 -11.84
N ILE A 8 4.24 7.41 -10.78
CA ILE A 8 3.47 7.89 -9.64
C ILE A 8 3.17 9.37 -9.92
N PRO A 9 1.89 9.78 -10.04
CA PRO A 9 1.52 11.17 -10.27
C PRO A 9 2.04 12.10 -9.17
N GLU A 10 2.35 13.36 -9.50
CA GLU A 10 3.00 14.33 -8.59
C GLU A 10 2.24 14.57 -7.26
N ASN A 11 0.92 14.38 -7.23
CA ASN A 11 0.09 14.55 -6.03
C ASN A 11 -0.26 13.23 -5.33
N SER A 12 0.64 12.25 -5.37
CA SER A 12 0.41 10.92 -4.79
C SER A 12 1.28 10.68 -3.57
N ILE A 13 0.78 9.85 -2.66
CA ILE A 13 1.54 9.33 -1.52
C ILE A 13 1.81 7.85 -1.79
N SER A 14 3.07 7.42 -1.67
CA SER A 14 3.45 6.01 -1.76
C SER A 14 4.07 5.57 -0.44
N ILE A 15 3.59 4.43 0.09
CA ILE A 15 4.14 3.79 1.28
C ILE A 15 4.77 2.48 0.84
N ILE A 16 6.08 2.34 1.07
CA ILE A 16 6.85 1.14 0.72
C ILE A 16 7.34 0.50 2.01
N ILE A 17 6.92 -0.74 2.27
CA ILE A 17 7.38 -1.54 3.40
C ILE A 17 8.17 -2.73 2.85
N LYS A 18 9.40 -2.90 3.33
CA LYS A 18 10.27 -4.03 2.95
C LYS A 18 10.34 -5.02 4.11
N PHE A 19 10.15 -6.30 3.80
CA PHE A 19 10.26 -7.40 4.74
C PHE A 19 11.47 -8.26 4.40
N GLN A 20 12.09 -8.86 5.42
CA GLN A 20 13.16 -9.82 5.22
C GLN A 20 12.59 -11.21 4.91
N THR A 21 11.42 -11.54 5.45
CA THR A 21 10.75 -12.83 5.23
C THR A 21 9.28 -12.68 4.82
N ALA A 22 8.71 -13.76 4.27
CA ALA A 22 7.30 -13.80 3.92
C ALA A 22 6.39 -13.85 5.16
N GLU A 23 6.90 -14.43 6.25
CA GLU A 23 6.21 -14.53 7.54
C GLU A 23 6.04 -13.16 8.20
N GLU A 24 7.05 -12.30 8.16
CA GLU A 24 6.94 -10.92 8.66
C GLU A 24 5.86 -10.12 7.91
N ARG A 25 5.84 -10.27 6.58
CA ARG A 25 4.79 -9.69 5.72
C ARG A 25 3.42 -10.23 6.11
N SER A 26 3.29 -11.55 6.26
CA SER A 26 2.03 -12.20 6.65
C SER A 26 1.56 -11.73 8.02
N GLY A 27 2.47 -11.57 8.98
CA GLY A 27 2.18 -11.04 10.32
C GLY A 27 1.60 -9.64 10.25
N LEU A 28 2.23 -8.72 9.51
CA LEU A 28 1.68 -7.36 9.35
C LEU A 28 0.32 -7.37 8.64
N MET A 29 0.11 -8.24 7.65
CA MET A 29 -1.19 -8.33 6.97
C MET A 29 -2.30 -8.86 7.88
N GLN A 30 -1.98 -9.58 8.95
CA GLN A 30 -2.95 -10.06 9.94
C GLN A 30 -3.14 -9.10 11.12
N ASP A 31 -2.29 -8.08 11.24
CA ASP A 31 -2.35 -7.09 12.32
C ASP A 31 -3.60 -6.20 12.20
N GLU A 32 -4.44 -6.19 13.26
CA GLU A 32 -5.72 -5.50 13.25
C GLU A 32 -5.58 -3.98 13.14
N GLU A 33 -4.57 -3.41 13.81
CA GLU A 33 -4.33 -1.97 13.80
C GLU A 33 -3.85 -1.52 12.40
N PHE A 34 -2.96 -2.30 11.80
CA PHE A 34 -2.51 -2.08 10.43
C PHE A 34 -3.67 -2.15 9.43
N GLN A 35 -4.54 -3.17 9.52
CA GLN A 35 -5.71 -3.29 8.65
C GLN A 35 -6.68 -2.12 8.83
N ARG A 36 -6.88 -1.67 10.07
CA ARG A 36 -7.70 -0.48 10.35
C ARG A 36 -7.12 0.78 9.71
N CYS A 37 -5.81 1.01 9.86
CA CYS A 37 -5.13 2.14 9.26
C CYS A 37 -5.20 2.11 7.73
N LYS A 38 -4.98 0.92 7.14
CA LYS A 38 -5.10 0.69 5.69
C LYS A 38 -6.50 1.05 5.19
N GLY A 39 -7.55 0.59 5.86
CA GLY A 39 -8.94 0.93 5.50
C GLY A 39 -9.25 2.43 5.62
N GLN A 40 -8.66 3.14 6.58
CA GLN A 40 -8.79 4.60 6.68
C GLN A 40 -8.15 5.33 5.50
N LEU A 41 -6.96 4.89 5.05
CA LEU A 41 -6.28 5.45 3.88
C LEU A 41 -7.05 5.19 2.58
N GLU A 42 -7.60 3.99 2.42
CA GLU A 42 -8.47 3.62 1.30
C GLU A 42 -9.70 4.54 1.24
N ASN A 43 -10.37 4.76 2.38
CA ASN A 43 -11.55 5.62 2.48
C ASN A 43 -11.24 7.10 2.17
N ILE A 44 -10.09 7.63 2.63
CA ILE A 44 -9.65 9.00 2.29
C ILE A 44 -9.46 9.14 0.78
N SER A 45 -8.83 8.14 0.16
CA SER A 45 -8.59 8.12 -1.29
C SER A 45 -9.91 8.14 -2.05
N LEU A 46 -10.84 7.25 -1.70
CA LEU A 46 -12.17 7.17 -2.33
C LEU A 46 -12.97 8.48 -2.21
N ARG A 47 -13.00 9.09 -1.02
CA ARG A 47 -13.75 10.35 -0.78
C ARG A 47 -13.22 11.53 -1.56
N LYS A 48 -11.92 11.54 -1.89
CA LYS A 48 -11.27 12.60 -2.67
C LYS A 48 -11.24 12.30 -4.17
N GLY A 49 -11.85 11.20 -4.62
CA GLY A 49 -11.77 10.75 -6.01
C GLY A 49 -10.39 10.26 -6.42
N GLY A 50 -9.54 9.94 -5.45
CA GLY A 50 -8.19 9.40 -5.65
C GLY A 50 -8.21 7.89 -5.92
N ILE A 51 -7.18 7.43 -6.61
CA ILE A 51 -6.96 6.02 -6.89
C ILE A 51 -6.11 5.43 -5.77
N TYR A 52 -6.59 4.37 -5.13
CA TYR A 52 -5.80 3.55 -4.22
C TYR A 52 -5.28 2.33 -4.98
N GLU A 53 -3.96 2.17 -5.04
CA GLU A 53 -3.32 0.95 -5.56
C GLU A 53 -2.44 0.34 -4.46
N SER A 54 -2.59 -0.96 -4.22
CA SER A 54 -1.71 -1.75 -3.35
C SER A 54 -1.04 -2.85 -4.17
N PHE A 55 0.26 -2.99 -4.00
CA PHE A 55 1.05 -4.03 -4.66
C PHE A 55 1.69 -4.91 -3.60
N THR A 56 1.29 -6.16 -3.57
CA THR A 56 1.96 -7.21 -2.81
C THR A 56 2.65 -8.13 -3.82
N ASN A 57 3.94 -7.92 -4.05
CA ASN A 57 4.78 -8.94 -4.70
C ASN A 57 5.04 -10.08 -3.71
#